data_AF-A0A7C5GMA7-F1
#
_entry.id   AF-A0A7C5GMA7-F1
#
_cell.length_a   1.000
_cell.length_b   1.000
_cell.length_c   1.000
_cell.angle_alpha   90.00
_cell.angle_beta   90.00
_cell.angle_gamma   90.00
#
_symmetry.space_group_name_H-M   'P 1'
#
loop_
_entity.id
_entity.type
_entity.pdbx_description
1 polymer ?
#
loop_
_entity_poly.entity_id
_entity_poly.type
_entity_poly.pdbx_seq_one_letter_code
_entity_poly.pdbx_strand_id
1 'polypeptide(L)'
;MPERIGFISTRFAGTDGVSLESAKWAEVLWEDRHVSFWYGGRLDRAPDVSMCIPEAWFQHPDSAWINDHLWGANRRTPRLTRRIRDLTAYLKETLHEFVDRFDISVLVIENVLTIPMHVPLGLAVAEFLAETELPAIAHHHDFYWERSRFQI
;
A
#
# COMPACT_ATOMS: atom_id res chain seq x y z
N MET A 1 -19.72 14.71 -7.10
CA MET A 1 -18.86 15.58 -7.93
C MET A 1 -17.71 14.71 -8.41
N PRO A 2 -16.91 15.11 -9.41
CA PRO A 2 -15.67 14.39 -9.72
C PRO A 2 -14.79 14.31 -8.47
N GLU A 3 -14.42 13.09 -8.09
CA GLU A 3 -13.51 12.83 -6.96
C GLU A 3 -12.12 12.47 -7.49
N ARG A 4 -11.11 12.68 -6.64
CA ARG A 4 -9.71 12.37 -6.93
C ARG A 4 -9.32 11.20 -6.05
N ILE A 5 -9.17 10.04 -6.68
CA ILE A 5 -9.14 8.74 -6.03
C ILE A 5 -7.71 8.23 -5.99
N GLY A 6 -7.19 7.97 -4.79
CA GLY A 6 -5.85 7.44 -4.62
C GLY A 6 -5.87 5.92 -4.48
N PHE A 7 -5.30 5.21 -5.45
CA PHE A 7 -5.04 3.77 -5.36
C PHE A 7 -3.70 3.51 -4.68
N ILE A 8 -3.70 2.70 -3.62
CA ILE A 8 -2.51 2.35 -2.84
C ILE A 8 -2.29 0.84 -2.92
N SER A 9 -1.12 0.42 -3.40
CA SER A 9 -0.66 -0.97 -3.27
C SER A 9 0.86 -1.05 -3.23
N THR A 10 1.40 -2.25 -2.97
CA THR A 10 2.85 -2.49 -3.08
C THR A 10 3.34 -2.48 -4.53
N ARG A 11 2.45 -2.72 -5.50
CA ARG A 11 2.72 -2.73 -6.94
C ARG A 11 1.45 -2.48 -7.75
N PHE A 12 1.56 -1.65 -8.79
CA PHE A 12 0.63 -1.57 -9.92
C PHE A 12 1.43 -1.68 -11.22
N ALA A 13 1.90 -2.88 -11.53
CA ALA A 13 2.75 -3.13 -12.68
C ALA A 13 2.67 -4.57 -13.18
N GLY A 14 2.59 -4.73 -14.50
CA GLY A 14 2.49 -6.02 -15.16
C GLY A 14 1.07 -6.62 -15.11
N THR A 15 0.99 -7.94 -15.16
CA THR A 15 -0.29 -8.67 -15.34
C THR A 15 -0.71 -9.45 -14.10
N ASP A 16 -0.38 -8.96 -12.90
CA ASP A 16 -0.85 -9.58 -11.67
C ASP A 16 -2.31 -9.20 -11.36
N GLY A 17 -2.98 -10.05 -10.57
CA GLY A 17 -4.40 -9.90 -10.27
C GLY A 17 -4.77 -8.54 -9.68
N VAL A 18 -4.00 -8.02 -8.71
CA VAL A 18 -4.27 -6.73 -8.09
C VAL A 18 -4.15 -5.61 -9.11
N SER A 19 -3.07 -5.60 -9.90
CA SER A 19 -2.86 -4.59 -10.96
C SER A 19 -4.00 -4.57 -11.98
N LEU A 20 -4.51 -5.75 -12.37
CA LEU A 20 -5.61 -5.88 -13.34
C LEU A 20 -6.96 -5.50 -12.75
N GLU A 21 -7.28 -5.91 -11.53
CA GLU A 21 -8.54 -5.57 -10.87
C GLU A 21 -8.62 -4.06 -10.55
N SER A 22 -7.54 -3.46 -10.05
CA SER A 22 -7.50 -2.00 -9.81
C SER A 22 -7.64 -1.20 -11.10
N ALA A 23 -7.14 -1.71 -12.24
CA ALA A 23 -7.34 -1.07 -13.54
C ALA A 23 -8.82 -1.06 -13.95
N LYS A 24 -9.56 -2.15 -13.71
CA LYS A 24 -11.00 -2.23 -13.98
C LYS A 24 -11.79 -1.25 -13.10
N TRP A 25 -11.43 -1.15 -11.82
CA TRP A 25 -12.06 -0.18 -10.91
C TRP A 25 -11.80 1.25 -11.40
N ALA A 26 -10.56 1.58 -11.75
CA ALA A 26 -10.21 2.90 -12.28
C ALA A 26 -10.96 3.23 -13.59
N GLU A 27 -11.20 2.25 -14.45
CA GLU A 27 -11.99 2.41 -15.68
C GLU A 27 -13.45 2.76 -15.36
N VAL A 28 -14.12 2.00 -14.49
CA VAL A 28 -15.51 2.29 -14.09
C VAL A 28 -15.62 3.65 -13.40
N LEU A 29 -14.68 3.99 -12.51
CA LEU A 29 -14.66 5.29 -11.83
C LEU A 29 -14.43 6.45 -12.82
N TRP A 30 -13.64 6.21 -13.88
CA TRP A 30 -13.41 7.19 -14.94
C TRP A 30 -14.67 7.44 -15.78
N GLU A 31 -15.49 6.41 -16.05
CA GLU A 31 -16.80 6.56 -16.72
C GLU A 31 -17.72 7.51 -15.94
N ASP A 32 -17.64 7.50 -14.61
CA ASP A 32 -18.34 8.42 -13.70
C ASP A 32 -17.63 9.78 -13.51
N ARG A 33 -16.56 10.04 -14.28
CA ARG A 33 -15.75 11.27 -14.31
C ARG A 33 -14.82 11.47 -13.11
N HIS A 34 -14.54 10.43 -12.33
CA HIS A 34 -13.50 10.48 -11.30
C HIS A 34 -12.10 10.37 -11.93
N VAL A 35 -11.06 10.81 -11.21
CA VAL A 35 -9.66 10.71 -11.66
C VAL A 35 -8.87 9.84 -10.68
N SER A 36 -8.14 8.86 -11.20
CA SER A 36 -7.36 7.92 -10.39
C SER A 36 -5.87 8.29 -10.36
N PHE A 37 -5.29 8.27 -9.16
CA PHE A 37 -3.87 8.50 -8.87
C PHE A 37 -3.27 7.26 -8.21
N TRP A 38 -1.98 7.01 -8.42
CA TRP A 38 -1.38 5.73 -8.09
C TRP A 38 -0.17 5.87 -7.17
N TYR A 39 -0.25 5.22 -6.01
CA TYR A 39 0.83 5.10 -5.04
C TYR A 39 1.29 3.65 -4.93
N GLY A 40 2.60 3.41 -5.07
CA GLY A 40 3.17 2.09 -4.82
C GLY A 40 4.66 2.01 -5.11
N GLY A 41 5.27 0.86 -4.81
CA GLY A 41 6.72 0.73 -4.97
C GLY A 41 7.21 0.26 -6.33
N ARG A 42 6.30 -0.18 -7.18
CA ARG A 42 6.58 -0.46 -8.59
C ARG A 42 5.35 -0.15 -9.43
N LEU A 43 5.51 0.76 -10.38
CA LEU A 43 4.42 1.30 -11.20
C LEU A 43 4.79 1.24 -12.69
N ASP A 44 3.83 0.91 -13.55
CA ASP A 44 3.91 1.08 -15.01
C ASP A 44 2.94 2.15 -15.53
N ARG A 45 2.58 3.09 -14.64
CA ARG A 45 1.66 4.20 -14.89
C ARG A 45 2.40 5.51 -15.15
N ALA A 46 1.72 6.49 -15.75
CA ALA A 46 2.33 7.75 -16.13
C ALA A 46 2.76 8.59 -14.89
N PRO A 47 3.94 9.25 -14.90
CA PRO A 47 4.48 9.95 -13.73
C PRO A 47 3.66 11.15 -13.23
N ASP A 48 2.79 11.71 -14.07
CA ASP A 48 1.90 12.83 -13.77
C ASP A 48 0.67 12.42 -12.93
N VAL A 49 0.34 11.13 -12.91
CA VAL A 49 -0.75 10.55 -12.10
C VAL A 49 -0.24 9.52 -11.10
N SER A 50 1.07 9.45 -10.87
CA SER A 50 1.65 8.43 -10.01
C SER A 50 2.80 8.94 -9.13
N MET A 51 2.95 8.29 -7.99
CA MET A 51 4.04 8.49 -7.04
C MET A 51 4.64 7.12 -6.71
N CYS A 52 5.81 6.85 -7.29
CA CYS A 52 6.53 5.60 -7.08
C CYS A 52 7.45 5.75 -5.86
N ILE A 53 7.20 4.98 -4.81
CA ILE A 53 8.02 4.95 -3.59
C ILE A 53 8.67 3.56 -3.49
N PRO A 54 9.91 3.37 -4.00
CA PRO A 54 10.53 2.06 -4.10
C PRO A 54 10.48 1.22 -2.81
N GLU A 55 10.55 1.87 -1.66
CA GLU A 55 10.47 1.25 -0.34
C GLU A 55 9.10 0.63 -0.03
N ALA A 56 8.03 1.02 -0.73
CA ALA A 56 6.71 0.41 -0.63
C ALA A 56 6.59 -0.92 -1.41
N TRP A 57 7.63 -1.30 -2.17
CA TRP A 57 7.65 -2.55 -2.91
C TRP A 57 7.97 -3.71 -1.97
N PHE A 58 7.19 -4.79 -2.03
CA PHE A 58 7.38 -5.95 -1.14
C PHE A 58 8.72 -6.69 -1.33
N GLN A 59 9.44 -6.46 -2.45
CA GLN A 59 10.80 -6.98 -2.67
C GLN A 59 11.89 -5.93 -2.42
N HIS A 60 11.53 -4.75 -1.91
CA HIS A 60 12.52 -3.79 -1.44
C HIS A 60 13.41 -4.42 -0.35
N PRO A 61 14.73 -4.22 -0.35
CA PRO A 61 15.65 -4.87 0.59
C PRO A 61 15.24 -4.73 2.06
N ASP A 62 14.69 -3.58 2.47
CA ASP A 62 14.22 -3.40 3.84
C ASP A 62 12.97 -4.23 4.16
N SER A 63 12.02 -4.32 3.23
CA SER A 63 10.80 -5.13 3.39
C SER A 63 11.12 -6.62 3.38
N ALA A 64 12.02 -7.05 2.49
CA ALA A 64 12.53 -8.42 2.44
C ALA A 64 13.23 -8.80 3.76
N TRP A 65 14.14 -7.94 4.24
CA TRP A 65 14.82 -8.17 5.52
C TRP A 65 13.83 -8.29 6.68
N ILE A 66 12.81 -7.42 6.73
CA ILE A 66 11.78 -7.49 7.78
C ILE A 66 11.04 -8.82 7.72
N ASN A 67 10.59 -9.25 6.54
CA ASN A 67 9.90 -10.52 6.36
C ASN A 67 10.76 -11.72 6.81
N ASP A 68 12.03 -11.76 6.41
CA ASP A 68 12.95 -12.85 6.75
C ASP A 68 13.20 -12.99 8.26
N HIS A 69 13.02 -11.90 9.03
CA HIS A 69 13.24 -11.88 10.47
C HIS A 69 11.94 -11.91 11.28
N LEU A 70 10.79 -11.75 10.64
CA LEU A 70 9.48 -11.67 11.29
C LEU A 70 8.81 -13.04 11.43
N TRP A 71 8.92 -13.89 10.40
CA TRP A 71 8.21 -15.16 10.34
C TRP A 71 9.04 -16.32 10.91
N GLY A 72 8.38 -17.34 11.46
CA GLY A 72 9.04 -18.55 11.98
C GLY A 72 9.82 -18.36 13.30
N ALA A 73 9.68 -17.21 13.96
CA ALA A 73 10.34 -16.92 15.23
C ALA A 73 9.36 -16.30 16.25
N ASN A 74 9.27 -16.93 17.43
CA ASN A 74 8.42 -16.43 18.53
C ASN A 74 8.96 -15.15 19.20
N ARG A 75 10.25 -14.85 19.06
CA ARG A 75 10.89 -13.71 19.73
C ARG A 75 11.28 -12.62 18.73
N ARG A 76 10.62 -11.47 18.83
CA ARG A 76 11.00 -10.25 18.10
C ARG A 76 12.20 -9.55 18.74
N THR A 77 13.20 -9.17 17.93
CA THR A 77 14.37 -8.41 18.41
C THR A 77 14.10 -6.90 18.44
N PRO A 78 14.78 -6.12 19.31
CA PRO A 78 14.68 -4.65 19.29
C PRO A 78 15.07 -4.03 17.94
N ARG A 79 16.02 -4.65 17.22
CA ARG A 79 16.44 -4.23 15.87
C ARG A 79 15.30 -4.35 14.85
N LEU A 80 14.57 -5.47 14.88
CA LEU A 80 13.41 -5.69 14.02
C LEU A 80 12.30 -4.68 14.32
N THR A 81 11.98 -4.48 15.60
CA THR A 81 10.98 -3.47 16.01
C THR A 81 11.33 -2.07 15.51
N ARG A 82 12.60 -1.64 15.66
CA ARG A 82 13.03 -0.32 15.16
C ARG A 82 12.87 -0.22 13.64
N ARG A 83 13.38 -1.18 12.88
CA ARG A 83 13.26 -1.18 11.41
C ARG A 83 11.82 -1.11 10.90
N ILE A 84 10.90 -1.84 11.55
CA ILE A 84 9.47 -1.75 11.22
C ILE A 84 8.98 -0.31 11.44
N ARG A 85 9.27 0.28 12.61
CA ARG A 85 8.80 1.63 12.95
C ARG A 85 9.41 2.71 12.05
N ASP A 86 10.71 2.63 11.78
CA ASP A 86 11.42 3.61 10.96
C ASP A 86 10.86 3.62 9.53
N LEU A 87 10.64 2.44 8.94
CA LEU A 87 10.05 2.31 7.61
C LEU A 87 8.55 2.69 7.60
N THR A 88 7.80 2.38 8.66
CA THR A 88 6.41 2.85 8.81
C THR A 88 6.32 4.37 8.85
N ALA A 89 7.18 5.04 9.62
CA ALA A 89 7.19 6.49 9.71
C ALA A 89 7.49 7.14 8.35
N TYR A 90 8.53 6.68 7.66
CA TYR A 90 8.87 7.15 6.31
C TYR A 90 7.71 6.96 5.32
N LEU A 91 7.12 5.75 5.26
CA LEU A 91 6.02 5.49 4.34
C LEU A 91 4.79 6.35 4.66
N LYS A 92 4.51 6.63 5.94
CA LYS A 92 3.42 7.52 6.34
C LYS A 92 3.64 8.96 5.85
N GLU A 93 4.87 9.47 5.96
CA GLU A 93 5.22 10.80 5.41
C GLU A 93 4.97 10.85 3.89
N THR A 94 5.35 9.79 3.16
CA THR A 94 5.09 9.73 1.71
C THR A 94 3.61 9.57 1.35
N LEU A 95 2.78 9.01 2.23
CA LEU A 95 1.32 8.97 2.06
C LEU A 95 0.70 10.37 2.20
N HIS A 96 1.16 11.16 3.18
CA HIS A 96 0.78 12.57 3.28
C HIS A 96 1.15 13.34 2.01
N GLU A 97 2.40 13.21 1.54
CA GLU A 97 2.84 13.85 0.31
C GLU A 97 1.98 13.42 -0.89
N PHE A 98 1.65 12.13 -1.03
CA PHE A 98 0.79 11.64 -2.10
C PHE A 98 -0.61 12.26 -2.08
N VAL A 99 -1.23 12.30 -0.91
CA VAL A 99 -2.58 12.87 -0.74
C VAL A 99 -2.57 14.37 -1.01
N ASP A 100 -1.60 15.10 -0.46
CA ASP A 100 -1.48 16.55 -0.64
C ASP A 100 -1.16 16.92 -2.10
N ARG A 101 -0.21 16.21 -2.72
CA ARG A 101 0.25 16.47 -4.10
C ARG A 101 -0.88 16.32 -5.11
N PHE A 102 -1.72 15.30 -4.92
CA PHE A 102 -2.78 14.99 -5.85
C PHE A 102 -4.16 15.40 -5.38
N ASP A 103 -4.30 16.09 -4.25
CA ASP A 103 -5.57 16.54 -3.68
C ASP A 103 -6.57 15.38 -3.60
N ILE A 104 -6.14 14.27 -2.98
CA ILE A 104 -6.90 13.03 -2.92
C ILE A 104 -8.05 13.15 -1.92
N SER A 105 -9.27 12.86 -2.36
CA SER A 105 -10.48 12.93 -1.52
C SER A 105 -10.94 11.58 -1.00
N VAL A 106 -10.50 10.47 -1.62
CA VAL A 106 -10.81 9.10 -1.20
C VAL A 106 -9.71 8.12 -1.59
N LEU A 107 -9.43 7.14 -0.73
CA LEU A 107 -8.45 6.09 -0.99
C LEU A 107 -9.09 4.75 -1.33
N VAL A 108 -8.49 4.03 -2.28
CA VAL A 108 -8.73 2.60 -2.54
C VAL A 108 -7.46 1.84 -2.20
N ILE A 109 -7.52 1.02 -1.16
CA ILE A 109 -6.37 0.34 -0.58
C ILE A 109 -6.39 -1.12 -1.01
N GLU A 110 -5.43 -1.48 -1.86
CA GLU A 110 -5.42 -2.71 -2.61
C GLU A 110 -4.48 -3.74 -2.00
N ASN A 111 -5.06 -4.67 -1.25
CA ASN A 111 -4.39 -5.79 -0.58
C ASN A 111 -3.28 -5.37 0.40
N VAL A 112 -3.26 -4.15 0.92
CA VAL A 112 -2.20 -3.68 1.85
C VAL A 112 -2.49 -4.04 3.32
N LEU A 113 -3.76 -4.09 3.73
CA LEU A 113 -4.15 -4.24 5.14
C LEU A 113 -4.44 -5.70 5.57
N THR A 114 -4.47 -6.67 4.65
CA THR A 114 -4.85 -8.05 4.96
C THR A 114 -3.75 -9.08 4.79
N ILE A 115 -2.84 -8.87 3.83
CA ILE A 115 -1.72 -9.77 3.58
C ILE A 115 -0.42 -9.09 4.06
N PRO A 116 0.31 -9.68 5.03
CA PRO A 116 1.45 -9.02 5.65
C PRO A 116 2.72 -9.15 4.81
N MET A 117 2.60 -9.06 3.48
CA MET A 117 3.75 -9.00 2.57
C MET A 117 4.60 -7.76 2.81
N HIS A 118 3.98 -6.67 3.29
CA HIS A 118 4.64 -5.41 3.57
C HIS A 118 4.11 -4.79 4.88
N VAL A 119 4.42 -5.43 6.02
CA VAL A 119 3.97 -4.99 7.35
C VAL A 119 4.15 -3.48 7.60
N PRO A 120 5.29 -2.85 7.27
CA PRO A 120 5.45 -1.42 7.52
C PRO A 120 4.47 -0.52 6.75
N LEU A 121 4.07 -0.93 5.54
CA LEU A 121 3.12 -0.17 4.71
C LEU A 121 1.70 -0.34 5.24
N GLY A 122 1.33 -1.55 5.66
CA GLY A 122 0.06 -1.81 6.33
C GLY A 122 -0.10 -0.96 7.60
N LEU A 123 0.96 -0.86 8.42
CA LEU A 123 0.97 0.02 9.59
C LEU A 123 0.88 1.50 9.20
N ALA A 124 1.64 1.94 8.20
CA ALA A 124 1.63 3.33 7.75
C ALA A 124 0.24 3.75 7.27
N VAL A 125 -0.43 2.92 6.48
CA VAL A 125 -1.80 3.17 6.01
C VAL A 125 -2.79 3.18 7.17
N ALA A 126 -2.69 2.22 8.11
CA ALA A 126 -3.60 2.17 9.26
C ALA A 126 -3.47 3.39 10.17
N GLU A 127 -2.24 3.82 10.46
CA GLU A 127 -1.96 5.04 11.23
C GLU A 127 -2.45 6.29 10.50
N PHE A 128 -2.12 6.42 9.21
CA PHE A 128 -2.55 7.54 8.38
C PHE A 128 -4.07 7.72 8.37
N LEU A 129 -4.84 6.64 8.18
CA LEU A 129 -6.30 6.70 8.18
C LEU A 129 -6.86 7.12 9.54
N ALA A 130 -6.26 6.62 10.63
CA ALA A 130 -6.68 6.96 11.99
C ALA A 130 -6.38 8.43 12.34
N GLU A 131 -5.33 9.01 11.76
CA GLU A 131 -4.90 10.40 12.00
C GLU A 131 -5.65 11.43 11.14
N THR A 132 -6.11 11.02 9.95
CA THR A 132 -6.68 11.96 8.95
C THR A 132 -8.19 11.82 8.75
N GLU A 133 -8.78 10.69 9.15
CA GLU A 133 -10.19 10.34 8.87
C GLU A 133 -10.54 10.37 7.35
N LEU A 134 -9.52 10.30 6.47
CA LEU A 134 -9.72 10.33 5.03
C LEU A 134 -10.59 9.13 4.60
N PRO A 135 -11.68 9.33 3.83
CA PRO A 135 -12.52 8.24 3.36
C PRO A 135 -11.69 7.19 2.61
N ALA A 136 -11.90 5.91 2.94
CA ALA A 136 -11.16 4.82 2.34
C ALA A 136 -12.00 3.56 2.11
N ILE A 137 -11.73 2.87 1.01
CA ILE A 137 -12.24 1.54 0.69
C ILE A 137 -11.06 0.58 0.72
N ALA A 138 -11.12 -0.40 1.62
CA ALA A 138 -10.13 -1.47 1.66
C ALA A 138 -10.61 -2.63 0.79
N HIS A 139 -9.85 -2.93 -0.28
CA HIS A 139 -10.15 -4.02 -1.21
C HIS A 139 -9.13 -5.14 -1.01
N HIS A 140 -9.62 -6.30 -0.57
CA HIS A 140 -8.78 -7.42 -0.14
C HIS A 140 -8.97 -8.62 -1.05
N HIS A 141 -7.86 -9.10 -1.59
CA HIS A 141 -7.82 -10.23 -2.54
C HIS A 141 -7.41 -11.53 -1.86
N ASP A 142 -6.69 -11.42 -0.75
CA ASP A 142 -6.20 -12.53 0.05
C ASP A 142 -6.23 -12.15 1.54
N PHE A 143 -6.33 -13.16 2.40
CA PHE A 143 -6.17 -13.01 3.83
C PHE A 143 -4.99 -13.82 4.37
N TYR A 144 -4.33 -13.32 5.42
CA TYR A 144 -3.13 -13.97 5.97
C TYR A 144 -3.38 -15.42 6.41
N TRP A 145 -4.58 -15.75 6.92
CA TRP A 145 -4.92 -17.10 7.39
C TRP A 145 -5.04 -18.13 6.26
N GLU A 146 -5.13 -17.69 5.01
CA GLU A 146 -5.17 -18.56 3.83
C GLU A 146 -3.77 -18.99 3.38
N ARG A 147 -2.70 -18.45 4.01
CA ARG A 147 -1.31 -18.65 3.60
C ARG A 147 -0.46 -19.11 4.78
N SER A 148 -0.02 -20.36 4.76
CA SER A 148 0.84 -20.95 5.80
C SER A 148 2.15 -20.18 6.05
N ARG A 149 2.69 -19.49 5.02
CA ARG A 149 3.91 -18.69 5.12
C ARG A 149 3.84 -17.51 6.11
N PHE A 150 2.66 -17.09 6.54
CA PHE A 150 2.46 -15.99 7.50
C PHE A 150 2.11 -16.47 8.90
N GLN A 151 2.31 -17.76 9.18
CA GLN A 151 2.17 -18.32 10.52
C GLN A 151 3.44 -18.02 11.34
N ILE A 152 3.25 -17.71 12.63
CA ILE A 152 4.33 -17.48 13.61
C ILE A 152 4.59 -18.77 14.36
#